data_AF-A0A841H140-F1
#
_entry.id   AF-A0A841H140-F1
#
_cell.length_a   1.000
_cell.length_b   1.000
_cell.length_c   1.000
_cell.angle_alpha   90.00
_cell.angle_beta   90.00
_cell.angle_gamma   90.00
#
_symmetry.space_group_name_H-M   'P 1'
#
loop_
_entity.id
_entity.type
_entity.pdbx_description
1 polymer ?
#
loop_
_entity_poly.entity_id
_entity_poly.type
_entity_poly.pdbx_seq_one_letter_code
_entity_poly.pdbx_strand_id
1 'polypeptide(L)'
;MRFLNSERLPVRLAAAASLVFAAACGDQQPAAVQGTVRRDVPESALQLFECNANIRSATVSCAPAAPAGSGSRVVVGGQYTNLVLTSSNASYNPGTEIFQFDVTVQNLMNEAMGTPDGTVADPQGIQAFFHTGPTVTNGTGTATVANADGVAEFTGLQQPFFAYHEILTQNQVSAAHTWQLSVPQTASNVSFKVYIETDVQYLLVINEVLVNPANFNSNPDLTGEWVEVYNAGTRPVDMQNLVVADSAASGRRAYHLISSPLEVLPGAYVVLGKSANTTSNGGVPVDYAYTLTGFPNSLGAFKIARVYGSDTLTVDRTQYASAATSAQDGISRELKNPALDNSNMDGSNWGNASVTSVYGPGGRGTPKAQNSSFTP
;
A
#
# COMPACT_ATOMS: atom_id res chain seq x y z
N MET A 1 20.29 -88.70 23.39
CA MET A 1 20.71 -87.87 22.24
C MET A 1 21.81 -86.93 22.73
N ARG A 2 22.99 -87.03 22.07
CA ARG A 2 24.18 -86.14 21.99
C ARG A 2 24.13 -84.75 22.67
N PHE A 3 25.20 -84.08 23.12
CA PHE A 3 26.59 -84.33 23.58
C PHE A 3 27.20 -82.90 23.85
N LEU A 4 27.97 -82.76 24.94
CA LEU A 4 29.16 -81.90 25.18
C LEU A 4 29.19 -80.35 25.01
N ASN A 5 29.44 -79.67 26.15
CA ASN A 5 30.56 -78.78 26.54
C ASN A 5 31.46 -78.00 25.55
N SER A 6 32.00 -76.88 26.10
CA SER A 6 33.30 -76.19 25.85
C SER A 6 33.31 -75.14 24.71
N GLU A 7 33.97 -73.96 24.71
CA GLU A 7 35.00 -73.30 25.54
C GLU A 7 35.17 -71.79 25.15
N ARG A 8 35.64 -70.96 26.11
CA ARG A 8 36.63 -69.84 26.09
C ARG A 8 36.57 -68.60 25.15
N LEU A 9 36.85 -67.46 25.81
CA LEU A 9 37.26 -66.08 25.43
C LEU A 9 38.35 -65.96 24.32
N PRO A 10 38.48 -64.81 23.58
CA PRO A 10 39.15 -63.61 24.13
C PRO A 10 38.69 -62.21 23.64
N VAL A 11 39.14 -61.23 24.43
CA VAL A 11 39.12 -59.77 24.29
C VAL A 11 39.64 -59.26 22.94
N ARG A 12 38.97 -58.27 22.33
CA ARG A 12 39.62 -57.14 21.62
C ARG A 12 38.81 -55.84 21.77
N LEU A 13 39.47 -54.84 22.36
CA LEU A 13 39.11 -53.43 22.27
C LEU A 13 39.00 -53.03 20.79
N ALA A 14 37.89 -52.40 20.43
CA ALA A 14 37.84 -51.52 19.27
C ALA A 14 37.17 -50.22 19.71
N ALA A 15 37.99 -49.19 19.85
CA ALA A 15 37.55 -47.82 20.04
C ALA A 15 36.80 -47.37 18.78
N ALA A 16 35.49 -47.17 18.89
CA ALA A 16 34.72 -46.47 17.87
C ALA A 16 34.58 -45.02 18.32
N ALA A 17 35.33 -44.15 17.64
CA ALA A 17 35.30 -42.71 17.85
C ALA A 17 33.88 -42.16 17.63
N SER A 18 33.39 -41.44 18.63
CA SER A 18 32.16 -40.67 18.58
C SER A 18 32.26 -39.56 17.52
N LEU A 19 31.69 -39.79 16.34
CA LEU A 19 31.40 -38.73 15.37
C LEU A 19 30.00 -38.19 15.66
N VAL A 20 29.94 -37.18 16.52
CA VAL A 20 28.76 -36.32 16.65
C VAL A 20 28.69 -35.48 15.38
N PHE A 21 27.82 -35.86 14.44
CA PHE A 21 27.37 -34.96 13.39
C PHE A 21 26.48 -33.90 14.06
N ALA A 22 27.08 -32.77 14.43
CA ALA A 22 26.32 -31.54 14.58
C ALA A 22 25.81 -31.19 13.18
N ALA A 23 24.58 -31.60 12.86
CA ALA A 23 23.83 -31.01 11.77
C ALA A 23 23.61 -29.54 12.18
N ALA A 24 24.49 -28.66 11.69
CA ALA A 24 24.25 -27.24 11.75
C ALA A 24 22.96 -27.00 10.98
N CYS A 25 21.88 -26.68 11.69
CA CYS A 25 20.76 -25.96 11.10
C CYS A 25 21.36 -24.66 10.57
N GLY A 26 21.68 -24.64 9.28
CA GLY A 26 21.91 -23.40 8.58
C GLY A 26 20.59 -22.66 8.58
N ASP A 27 20.43 -21.75 9.54
CA ASP A 27 19.43 -20.69 9.47
C ASP A 27 19.76 -19.87 8.23
N GLN A 28 19.23 -20.31 7.08
CA GLN A 28 19.07 -19.41 5.95
C GLN A 28 17.94 -18.45 6.30
N GLN A 29 18.28 -17.50 7.16
CA GLN A 29 17.64 -16.20 7.15
C GLN A 29 17.68 -15.75 5.69
N PRO A 30 16.53 -15.47 5.05
CA PRO A 30 16.55 -14.76 3.78
C PRO A 30 17.43 -13.54 4.01
N ALA A 31 18.44 -13.36 3.15
CA ALA A 31 19.24 -12.15 3.18
C ALA A 31 18.26 -10.98 3.24
N ALA A 32 18.34 -10.17 4.30
CA ALA A 32 17.63 -8.91 4.34
C ALA A 32 17.98 -8.23 3.02
N VAL A 33 16.97 -7.92 2.21
CA VAL A 33 17.15 -7.01 1.10
C VAL A 33 17.47 -5.67 1.76
N GLN A 34 18.74 -5.46 2.09
CA GLN A 34 19.30 -4.16 2.43
C GLN A 34 19.43 -3.40 1.13
N GLY A 35 18.29 -3.01 0.60
CA GLY A 35 18.14 -1.77 -0.14
C GLY A 35 17.13 -0.99 0.66
N THR A 36 17.46 0.24 1.04
CA THR A 36 16.42 1.26 1.20
C THR A 36 15.56 1.13 -0.04
N VAL A 37 14.34 0.60 0.09
CA VAL A 37 13.41 0.49 -1.03
C VAL A 37 13.23 1.91 -1.51
N ARG A 38 13.89 2.23 -2.62
CA ARG A 38 13.69 3.45 -3.36
C ARG A 38 12.19 3.44 -3.64
N ARG A 39 11.42 4.31 -2.99
CA ARG A 39 10.11 4.63 -3.53
C ARG A 39 10.41 5.45 -4.76
N ASP A 40 10.59 4.78 -5.89
CA ASP A 40 10.43 5.43 -7.18
C ASP A 40 8.94 5.81 -7.27
N VAL A 41 8.52 6.84 -6.53
CA VAL A 41 7.21 7.45 -6.69
C VAL A 41 7.30 8.14 -8.04
N PRO A 42 6.53 7.70 -9.06
CA PRO A 42 6.50 8.41 -10.32
C PRO A 42 6.14 9.87 -10.04
N GLU A 43 6.80 10.83 -10.67
CA GLU A 43 6.53 12.26 -10.45
C GLU A 43 5.03 12.61 -10.65
N SER A 44 4.32 11.80 -11.45
CA SER A 44 2.87 11.84 -11.65
C SER A 44 2.01 11.52 -10.41
N ALA A 45 2.60 11.02 -9.32
CA ALA A 45 1.92 10.73 -8.04
C ALA A 45 2.15 11.80 -6.96
N LEU A 46 2.97 12.83 -7.24
CA LEU A 46 3.23 13.95 -6.35
C LEU A 46 2.36 15.16 -6.72
N GLN A 47 1.88 15.91 -5.73
CA GLN A 47 1.13 17.15 -5.97
C GLN A 47 2.10 18.34 -5.99
N LEU A 48 2.20 19.03 -7.13
CA LEU A 48 3.00 20.25 -7.29
C LEU A 48 2.23 21.48 -6.82
N PHE A 49 2.90 22.36 -6.08
CA PHE A 49 2.44 23.71 -5.77
C PHE A 49 3.45 24.74 -6.30
N GLU A 50 2.93 25.74 -6.99
CA GLU A 50 3.68 26.93 -7.34
C GLU A 50 3.37 28.03 -6.33
N CYS A 51 4.42 28.50 -5.66
CA CYS A 51 4.33 29.47 -4.58
C CYS A 51 4.97 30.79 -4.99
N ASN A 52 4.28 31.89 -4.67
CA ASN A 52 4.74 33.25 -4.93
C ASN A 52 4.73 34.04 -3.63
N ALA A 53 5.91 34.52 -3.24
CA ALA A 53 6.10 35.38 -2.08
C ALA A 53 6.31 36.84 -2.52
N ASN A 54 5.59 37.76 -1.89
CA ASN A 54 5.85 39.19 -1.96
C ASN A 54 6.44 39.64 -0.63
N ILE A 55 7.70 40.04 -0.67
CA ILE A 55 8.51 40.33 0.52
C ILE A 55 8.03 41.62 1.19
N ARG A 56 7.57 42.60 0.39
CA ARG A 56 7.14 43.92 0.90
C ARG A 56 5.78 43.87 1.55
N SER A 57 4.82 43.17 0.95
CA SER A 57 3.48 43.00 1.53
C SER A 57 3.41 41.87 2.56
N ALA A 58 4.49 41.11 2.73
CA ALA A 58 4.55 39.93 3.57
C ALA A 58 3.39 38.97 3.29
N THR A 59 3.30 38.53 2.04
CA THR A 59 2.26 37.60 1.59
C THR A 59 2.88 36.44 0.83
N VAL A 60 2.35 35.25 1.06
CA VAL A 60 2.67 34.05 0.28
C VAL A 60 1.36 33.48 -0.25
N SER A 61 1.37 33.05 -1.51
CA SER A 61 0.28 32.29 -2.09
C SER A 61 0.86 31.06 -2.79
N CYS A 62 0.35 29.89 -2.44
CA CYS A 62 0.67 28.62 -3.09
C CYS A 62 -0.57 28.10 -3.78
N ALA A 63 -0.45 27.78 -5.07
CA ALA A 63 -1.54 27.22 -5.85
C ALA A 63 -1.11 25.88 -6.47
N PRO A 64 -2.02 24.91 -6.61
CA PRO A 64 -1.72 23.67 -7.31
C PRO A 64 -1.35 23.97 -8.77
N ALA A 65 -0.25 23.40 -9.24
CA ALA A 65 0.16 23.49 -10.63
C ALA A 65 -0.04 22.13 -11.33
N ALA A 66 -0.49 22.15 -12.59
CA ALA A 66 -0.61 20.92 -13.37
C ALA A 66 0.79 20.33 -13.64
N PRO A 67 0.98 19.00 -13.48
CA PRO A 67 2.26 18.37 -13.81
C PRO A 67 2.55 18.52 -15.32
N ALA A 68 3.83 18.76 -15.66
CA ALA A 68 4.26 18.95 -17.03
C ALA A 68 4.48 17.60 -17.75
N GLY A 69 3.46 17.13 -18.50
CA GLY A 69 3.51 15.94 -19.39
C GLY A 69 3.22 14.62 -18.64
N SER A 70 2.43 13.65 -19.12
CA SER A 70 2.14 13.17 -20.48
C SER A 70 0.69 12.66 -20.56
N GLY A 71 -0.04 13.04 -21.62
CA GLY A 71 -1.02 12.18 -22.33
C GLY A 71 -2.24 11.61 -21.60
N SER A 72 -3.41 12.18 -21.96
CA SER A 72 -4.73 11.52 -21.98
C SER A 72 -5.43 11.22 -20.63
N ARG A 73 -6.11 12.23 -20.07
CA ARG A 73 -7.60 12.25 -19.91
C ARG A 73 -8.05 13.39 -18.97
N VAL A 74 -9.00 14.18 -19.49
CA VAL A 74 -9.98 15.00 -18.76
C VAL A 74 -9.41 16.02 -17.77
N VAL A 75 -9.04 17.20 -18.29
CA VAL A 75 -9.18 18.46 -17.53
C VAL A 75 -10.65 18.87 -17.65
N VAL A 76 -11.47 18.50 -16.67
CA VAL A 76 -12.80 19.06 -16.45
C VAL A 76 -12.79 19.68 -15.05
N GLY A 77 -12.70 21.01 -15.00
CA GLY A 77 -13.01 21.84 -13.83
C GLY A 77 -12.01 21.74 -12.66
N GLY A 78 -11.56 22.88 -12.13
CA GLY A 78 -10.63 22.92 -11.00
C GLY A 78 -11.26 22.53 -9.66
N GLN A 79 -11.35 21.23 -9.35
CA GLN A 79 -11.91 20.71 -8.09
C GLN A 79 -11.20 19.49 -7.46
N TYR A 80 -9.98 19.13 -7.88
CA TYR A 80 -9.30 17.94 -7.35
C TYR A 80 -7.88 18.22 -6.86
N THR A 81 -7.77 18.93 -5.73
CA THR A 81 -6.53 18.90 -4.95
C THR A 81 -6.74 17.94 -3.79
N ASN A 82 -5.98 16.85 -3.76
CA ASN A 82 -6.01 15.87 -2.67
C ASN A 82 -5.50 16.45 -1.34
N LEU A 83 -4.86 17.62 -1.38
CA LEU A 83 -4.36 18.33 -0.20
C LEU A 83 -4.30 19.84 -0.45
N VAL A 84 -4.25 20.62 0.63
CA VAL A 84 -4.11 22.09 0.59
C VAL A 84 -2.88 22.52 1.39
N LEU A 85 -2.08 23.43 0.81
CA LEU A 85 -1.05 24.16 1.54
C LEU A 85 -1.55 25.55 1.88
N THR A 86 -1.55 25.89 3.17
CA THR A 86 -1.95 27.22 3.64
C THR A 86 -0.75 27.92 4.26
N SER A 87 -0.42 29.09 3.74
CA SER A 87 0.62 29.95 4.32
C SER A 87 0.01 31.07 5.17
N SER A 88 0.60 31.33 6.34
CA SER A 88 0.17 32.41 7.25
C SER A 88 1.37 33.04 7.97
N ASN A 89 1.13 34.07 8.80
CA ASN A 89 2.14 34.71 9.65
C ASN A 89 3.42 35.17 8.92
N ALA A 90 3.28 35.57 7.65
CA ALA A 90 4.41 35.99 6.85
C ALA A 90 5.01 37.32 7.36
N SER A 91 6.34 37.39 7.39
CA SER A 91 7.09 38.57 7.85
C SER A 91 8.50 38.60 7.24
N TYR A 92 9.08 39.80 7.15
CA TYR A 92 10.45 40.00 6.66
C TYR A 92 11.29 40.75 7.69
N ASN A 93 12.46 40.23 8.02
CA ASN A 93 13.46 40.92 8.82
C ASN A 93 14.61 41.38 7.91
N PRO A 94 14.72 42.70 7.61
CA PRO A 94 15.77 43.21 6.75
C PRO A 94 17.16 43.08 7.38
N GLY A 95 17.29 43.09 8.72
CA GLY A 95 18.58 43.00 9.40
C GLY A 95 19.23 41.62 9.26
N THR A 96 18.44 40.57 9.10
CA THR A 96 18.92 39.19 8.91
C THR A 96 18.66 38.67 7.49
N GLU A 97 18.01 39.45 6.63
CA GLU A 97 17.55 39.05 5.30
C GLU A 97 16.70 37.76 5.31
N ILE A 98 15.87 37.59 6.35
CA ILE A 98 15.00 36.42 6.51
C ILE A 98 13.57 36.80 6.22
N PHE A 99 12.98 36.14 5.22
CA PHE A 99 11.55 36.09 4.98
C PHE A 99 10.99 34.80 5.58
N GLN A 100 10.11 34.91 6.56
CA GLN A 100 9.53 33.75 7.24
C GLN A 100 8.02 33.75 7.13
N PHE A 101 7.44 32.55 7.12
CA PHE A 101 5.99 32.33 7.12
C PHE A 101 5.70 30.93 7.64
N ASP A 102 4.51 30.73 8.18
CA ASP A 102 4.05 29.42 8.64
C ASP A 102 3.32 28.70 7.51
N VAL A 103 3.54 27.39 7.38
CA VAL A 103 2.84 26.54 6.41
C VAL A 103 2.16 25.40 7.14
N THR A 104 0.87 25.18 6.83
CA THR A 104 0.13 23.98 7.23
C THR A 104 -0.23 23.13 6.01
N VAL A 105 -0.33 21.83 6.22
CA VAL A 105 -0.80 20.84 5.24
C VAL A 105 -2.17 20.34 5.67
N GLN A 106 -3.15 20.36 4.77
CA GLN A 106 -4.46 19.77 5.01
C GLN A 106 -4.70 18.58 4.09
N ASN A 107 -5.13 17.46 4.66
CA ASN A 107 -5.55 16.29 3.88
C ASN A 107 -7.00 16.45 3.41
N LEU A 108 -7.27 16.35 2.11
CA LEU A 108 -8.64 16.31 1.56
C LEU A 108 -9.06 14.91 1.07
N MET A 109 -8.13 13.95 1.08
CA MET A 109 -8.38 12.55 0.74
C MET A 109 -9.13 11.84 1.88
N ASN A 110 -9.86 10.76 1.56
CA ASN A 110 -10.38 9.85 2.59
C ASN A 110 -9.27 8.91 3.11
N GLU A 111 -8.20 8.70 2.35
CA GLU A 111 -6.99 8.04 2.81
C GLU A 111 -6.22 8.93 3.80
N ALA A 112 -5.79 8.37 4.94
CA ALA A 112 -4.85 9.04 5.82
C ALA A 112 -3.47 9.20 5.15
N MET A 113 -2.85 10.36 5.37
CA MET A 113 -1.49 10.69 4.91
C MET A 113 -0.53 10.77 6.10
N GLY A 114 0.77 10.63 5.84
CA GLY A 114 1.80 10.52 6.89
C GLY A 114 1.80 9.15 7.56
N THR A 115 1.20 8.14 6.92
CA THR A 115 1.08 6.78 7.45
C THR A 115 0.92 5.76 6.32
N PRO A 116 1.57 4.58 6.42
CA PRO A 116 1.34 3.49 5.48
C PRO A 116 0.06 2.67 5.75
N ASP A 117 -0.54 2.74 6.95
CA ASP A 117 -1.64 1.86 7.38
C ASP A 117 -2.77 2.55 8.16
N GLY A 118 -2.68 3.86 8.38
CA GLY A 118 -3.68 4.62 9.12
C GLY A 118 -3.43 4.75 10.63
N THR A 119 -2.46 4.00 11.17
CA THR A 119 -2.24 3.89 12.63
C THR A 119 -0.80 4.15 13.05
N VAL A 120 0.17 3.78 12.22
CA VAL A 120 1.60 3.98 12.46
C VAL A 120 2.06 5.20 11.65
N ALA A 121 2.68 6.17 12.30
CA ALA A 121 3.22 7.32 11.58
C ALA A 121 4.41 6.90 10.71
N ASP A 122 4.47 7.40 9.47
CA ASP A 122 5.66 7.29 8.63
C ASP A 122 6.82 8.02 9.34
N PRO A 123 7.96 7.35 9.61
CA PRO A 123 9.12 8.00 10.21
C PRO A 123 9.63 9.22 9.44
N GLN A 124 9.43 9.27 8.11
CA GLN A 124 9.78 10.44 7.29
C GLN A 124 8.72 11.55 7.36
N GLY A 125 7.51 11.23 7.80
CA GLY A 125 6.37 12.14 7.88
C GLY A 125 5.83 12.54 6.49
N ILE A 126 5.18 13.70 6.45
CA ILE A 126 4.77 14.36 5.22
C ILE A 126 5.86 15.38 4.89
N GLN A 127 6.55 15.20 3.76
CA GLN A 127 7.69 16.02 3.37
C GLN A 127 7.31 16.99 2.25
N ALA A 128 7.38 18.28 2.54
CA ALA A 128 7.27 19.34 1.55
C ALA A 128 8.67 19.71 1.06
N PHE A 129 9.04 19.27 -0.14
CA PHE A 129 10.38 19.51 -0.69
C PHE A 129 10.38 20.52 -1.83
N PHE A 130 11.45 21.30 -1.92
CA PHE A 130 11.62 22.31 -2.97
C PHE A 130 12.13 21.65 -4.25
N HIS A 131 11.21 21.38 -5.18
CA HIS A 131 11.56 20.96 -6.53
C HIS A 131 12.34 22.04 -7.28
N THR A 132 11.86 23.27 -7.18
CA THR A 132 12.58 24.47 -7.60
C THR A 132 12.75 25.38 -6.40
N GLY A 133 14.00 25.67 -6.04
CA GLY A 133 14.31 26.56 -4.92
C GLY A 133 13.79 27.99 -5.13
N PRO A 134 13.84 28.84 -4.08
CA PRO A 134 13.49 30.25 -4.16
C PRO A 134 14.25 30.98 -5.27
N THR A 135 13.53 31.53 -6.24
CA THR A 135 14.08 32.33 -7.34
C THR A 135 13.54 33.74 -7.28
N VAL A 136 14.42 34.75 -7.34
CA VAL A 136 14.01 36.15 -7.36
C VAL A 136 13.38 36.45 -8.72
N THR A 137 12.08 36.75 -8.73
CA THR A 137 11.32 37.08 -9.95
C THR A 137 11.16 38.59 -10.17
N ASN A 138 11.33 39.38 -9.11
CA ASN A 138 11.39 40.84 -9.19
C ASN A 138 12.43 41.37 -8.19
N GLY A 139 13.36 42.18 -8.68
CA GLY A 139 14.53 42.64 -7.95
C GLY A 139 15.79 41.90 -8.39
N THR A 140 16.79 41.86 -7.51
CA THR A 140 18.08 41.20 -7.77
C THR A 140 18.54 40.38 -6.57
N GLY A 141 19.53 39.51 -6.81
CA GLY A 141 20.15 38.69 -5.77
C GLY A 141 19.73 37.21 -5.86
N THR A 142 20.21 36.42 -4.90
CA THR A 142 19.95 34.99 -4.80
C THR A 142 19.14 34.70 -3.55
N ALA A 143 18.04 33.97 -3.69
CA ALA A 143 17.25 33.51 -2.57
C ALA A 143 17.50 32.02 -2.32
N THR A 144 17.46 31.58 -1.06
CA THR A 144 17.65 30.17 -0.68
C THR A 144 16.74 29.79 0.48
N VAL A 145 16.53 28.49 0.69
CA VAL A 145 15.87 28.00 1.91
C VAL A 145 16.87 28.09 3.07
N ALA A 146 16.45 28.65 4.21
CA ALA A 146 17.34 29.00 5.31
C ALA A 146 17.27 28.05 6.52
N ASN A 147 16.13 27.40 6.76
CA ASN A 147 15.91 26.55 7.94
C ASN A 147 15.25 25.20 7.61
N ALA A 148 15.55 24.62 6.44
CA ALA A 148 15.04 23.30 6.09
C ALA A 148 15.39 22.26 7.16
N ASP A 149 14.48 21.33 7.44
CA ASP A 149 14.70 20.26 8.42
C ASP A 149 15.76 19.26 7.93
N GLY A 150 15.90 19.15 6.61
CA GLY A 150 16.92 18.35 5.97
C GLY A 150 17.02 18.59 4.48
N VAL A 151 17.91 17.81 3.86
CA VAL A 151 18.04 17.68 2.41
C VAL A 151 18.00 16.20 2.05
N ALA A 152 17.33 15.86 0.96
CA ALA A 152 17.25 14.48 0.47
C ALA A 152 17.29 14.43 -1.06
N GLU A 153 17.35 13.21 -1.60
CA GLU A 153 17.14 12.96 -3.02
C GLU A 153 15.67 12.62 -3.23
N PHE A 154 14.93 13.51 -3.90
CA PHE A 154 13.55 13.25 -4.33
C PHE A 154 13.52 13.17 -5.87
N THR A 155 13.18 14.28 -6.53
CA THR A 155 13.23 14.42 -8.00
C THR A 155 14.61 14.89 -8.49
N GLY A 156 15.45 15.35 -7.56
CA GLY A 156 16.84 15.73 -7.79
C GLY A 156 17.65 15.57 -6.52
N LEU A 157 18.97 15.72 -6.64
CA LEU A 157 19.89 15.61 -5.51
C LEU A 157 19.79 16.83 -4.59
N GLN A 158 19.97 16.61 -3.29
CA GLN A 158 20.10 17.66 -2.27
C GLN A 158 18.94 18.67 -2.23
N GLN A 159 17.72 18.20 -2.44
CA GLN A 159 16.53 19.04 -2.37
C GLN A 159 16.15 19.29 -0.90
N PRO A 160 16.06 20.57 -0.45
CA PRO A 160 15.66 20.88 0.91
C PRO A 160 14.18 20.59 1.13
N PHE A 161 13.83 20.15 2.33
CA PHE A 161 12.45 19.86 2.71
C PHE A 161 12.10 20.32 4.13
N PHE A 162 10.80 20.45 4.37
CA PHE A 162 10.19 20.57 5.69
C PHE A 162 9.29 19.37 5.95
N ALA A 163 9.39 18.77 7.14
CA ALA A 163 8.68 17.55 7.49
C ALA A 163 7.59 17.80 8.55
N TYR A 164 6.43 17.20 8.34
CA TYR A 164 5.31 17.17 9.28
C TYR A 164 5.14 15.75 9.78
N HIS A 165 5.54 15.50 11.04
CA HIS A 165 5.51 14.18 11.67
C HIS A 165 4.16 13.89 12.34
N GLU A 166 3.10 13.91 11.53
CA GLU A 166 1.72 13.70 11.97
C GLU A 166 0.99 12.75 11.01
N ILE A 167 0.00 12.02 11.53
CA ILE A 167 -0.97 11.33 10.69
C ILE A 167 -2.14 12.28 10.48
N LEU A 168 -2.42 12.63 9.22
CA LEU A 168 -3.57 13.47 8.89
C LEU A 168 -4.66 12.59 8.26
N THR A 169 -5.74 12.35 9.00
CA THR A 169 -6.97 11.77 8.45
C THR A 169 -7.75 12.81 7.65
N GLN A 170 -8.85 12.41 7.01
CA GLN A 170 -9.63 13.29 6.14
C GLN A 170 -9.99 14.62 6.82
N ASN A 171 -9.74 15.73 6.11
CA ASN A 171 -9.95 17.12 6.51
C ASN A 171 -9.05 17.64 7.66
N GLN A 172 -8.16 16.81 8.23
CA GLN A 172 -7.24 17.28 9.26
C GLN A 172 -6.15 18.19 8.68
N VAL A 173 -5.73 19.14 9.50
CA VAL A 173 -4.69 20.12 9.21
C VAL A 173 -3.54 19.86 10.17
N SER A 174 -2.31 19.82 9.65
CA SER A 174 -1.10 19.68 10.45
C SER A 174 -0.90 20.86 11.40
N ALA A 175 -0.01 20.70 12.37
CA ALA A 175 0.61 21.83 13.03
C ALA A 175 1.30 22.75 12.00
N ALA A 176 1.35 24.04 12.33
CA ALA A 176 2.06 25.02 11.52
C ALA A 176 3.58 24.79 11.62
N HIS A 177 4.25 24.73 10.47
CA HIS A 177 5.71 24.68 10.40
C HIS A 177 6.24 26.00 9.84
N THR A 178 7.15 26.65 10.56
CA THR A 178 7.74 27.92 10.12
C THR A 178 8.81 27.67 9.07
N TRP A 179 8.61 28.21 7.87
CA TRP A 179 9.57 28.19 6.78
C TRP A 179 10.29 29.54 6.72
N GLN A 180 11.60 29.50 6.58
CA GLN A 180 12.46 30.68 6.43
C GLN A 180 13.21 30.59 5.11
N LEU A 181 13.13 31.67 4.35
CA LEU A 181 13.89 31.88 3.13
C LEU A 181 14.88 33.00 3.39
N SER A 182 16.15 32.80 3.02
CA SER A 182 17.11 33.89 2.92
C SER A 182 16.82 34.63 1.61
N VAL A 183 16.42 35.89 1.73
CA VAL A 183 15.99 36.72 0.60
C VAL A 183 16.66 38.09 0.72
N PRO A 184 17.50 38.49 -0.25
CA PRO A 184 18.19 39.78 -0.20
C PRO A 184 17.22 40.95 -0.15
N GLN A 185 17.61 42.05 0.50
CA GLN A 185 16.78 43.27 0.56
C GLN A 185 16.43 43.85 -0.82
N THR A 186 17.20 43.52 -1.85
CA THR A 186 16.96 43.95 -3.23
C THR A 186 15.84 43.17 -3.94
N ALA A 187 15.38 42.04 -3.38
CA ALA A 187 14.30 41.23 -3.92
C ALA A 187 12.94 41.72 -3.41
N SER A 188 11.97 41.86 -4.31
CA SER A 188 10.59 42.21 -3.98
C SER A 188 9.63 41.03 -4.16
N ASN A 189 9.94 40.13 -5.10
CA ASN A 189 9.18 38.90 -5.32
C ASN A 189 10.09 37.70 -5.48
N VAL A 190 9.65 36.58 -4.92
CA VAL A 190 10.32 35.28 -5.01
C VAL A 190 9.29 34.22 -5.40
N SER A 191 9.66 33.34 -6.32
CA SER A 191 8.85 32.18 -6.71
C SER A 191 9.61 30.89 -6.47
N PHE A 192 8.90 29.86 -6.06
CA PHE A 192 9.44 28.51 -5.84
C PHE A 192 8.36 27.46 -6.09
N LYS A 193 8.80 26.22 -6.29
CA LYS A 193 7.91 25.08 -6.52
C LYS A 193 8.17 24.00 -5.50
N VAL A 194 7.11 23.52 -4.86
CA VAL A 194 7.18 22.44 -3.88
C VAL A 194 6.34 21.25 -4.30
N TYR A 195 6.85 20.06 -4.05
CA TYR A 195 6.07 18.82 -4.09
C TYR A 195 5.84 18.33 -2.67
N ILE A 196 4.73 17.62 -2.47
CA ILE A 196 4.48 16.88 -1.23
C ILE A 196 4.73 15.40 -1.47
N GLU A 197 5.67 14.84 -0.73
CA GLU A 197 5.93 13.40 -0.64
C GLU A 197 5.48 12.88 0.71
N THR A 198 4.73 11.77 0.70
CA THR A 198 4.27 11.13 1.93
C THR A 198 3.79 9.72 1.66
N ASP A 199 3.85 8.86 2.68
CA ASP A 199 3.03 7.66 2.69
C ASP A 199 1.56 7.98 2.81
N VAL A 200 0.77 7.23 2.04
CA VAL A 200 -0.69 7.26 2.11
C VAL A 200 -1.17 5.84 2.36
N GLN A 201 -2.11 5.68 3.29
CA GLN A 201 -2.71 4.38 3.55
C GLN A 201 -3.43 3.87 2.29
N TYR A 202 -3.40 2.56 2.04
CA TYR A 202 -4.24 1.97 1.00
C TYR A 202 -5.63 1.65 1.55
N LEU A 203 -6.67 2.09 0.85
CA LEU A 203 -8.05 1.72 1.10
C LEU A 203 -8.50 0.62 0.12
N LEU A 204 -7.70 -0.44 -0.01
CA LEU A 204 -8.07 -1.64 -0.76
C LEU A 204 -8.85 -2.59 0.15
N VAL A 205 -10.01 -3.02 -0.31
CA VAL A 205 -10.96 -3.85 0.45
C VAL A 205 -11.18 -5.17 -0.30
N ILE A 206 -11.04 -6.29 0.40
CA ILE A 206 -11.46 -7.61 -0.06
C ILE A 206 -12.99 -7.59 -0.12
N ASN A 207 -13.51 -7.55 -1.34
CA ASN A 207 -14.92 -7.23 -1.61
C ASN A 207 -15.76 -8.47 -1.90
N GLU A 208 -15.20 -9.47 -2.55
CA GLU A 208 -15.90 -10.69 -2.89
C GLU A 208 -14.92 -11.87 -2.93
N VAL A 209 -15.37 -13.04 -2.47
CA VAL A 209 -14.51 -14.22 -2.33
C VAL A 209 -15.28 -15.46 -2.79
N LEU A 210 -14.73 -16.19 -3.77
CA LEU A 210 -15.15 -17.55 -4.09
C LEU A 210 -14.01 -18.52 -3.79
N VAL A 211 -14.10 -19.25 -2.68
CA VAL A 211 -13.11 -20.29 -2.31
C VAL A 211 -13.56 -21.70 -2.70
N ASN A 212 -14.86 -21.94 -2.91
CA ASN A 212 -15.39 -23.25 -3.28
C ASN A 212 -16.11 -23.19 -4.63
N PRO A 213 -15.39 -23.20 -5.77
CA PRO A 213 -16.02 -23.18 -7.08
C PRO A 213 -16.89 -24.42 -7.30
N ALA A 214 -18.06 -24.25 -7.93
CA ALA A 214 -18.99 -25.35 -8.19
C ALA A 214 -18.33 -26.48 -8.98
N ASN A 215 -18.85 -27.69 -8.77
CA ASN A 215 -18.48 -28.88 -9.56
C ASN A 215 -17.00 -29.30 -9.44
N PHE A 216 -16.31 -28.90 -8.36
CA PHE A 216 -14.95 -29.37 -8.06
C PHE A 216 -14.83 -30.91 -8.08
N ASN A 217 -15.85 -31.62 -7.59
CA ASN A 217 -15.86 -33.09 -7.55
C ASN A 217 -15.96 -33.75 -8.93
N SER A 218 -16.46 -33.05 -9.95
CA SER A 218 -16.54 -33.54 -11.33
C SER A 218 -15.44 -32.96 -12.23
N ASN A 219 -14.70 -31.94 -11.76
CA ASN A 219 -13.52 -31.42 -12.40
C ASN A 219 -12.52 -30.86 -11.35
N PRO A 220 -11.67 -31.71 -10.77
CA PRO A 220 -10.71 -31.31 -9.73
C PRO A 220 -9.60 -30.38 -10.24
N ASP A 221 -9.49 -30.21 -11.56
CA ASP A 221 -8.56 -29.27 -12.21
C ASP A 221 -9.10 -27.83 -12.29
N LEU A 222 -10.31 -27.56 -11.76
CA LEU A 222 -10.87 -26.21 -11.74
C LEU A 222 -10.09 -25.31 -10.77
N THR A 223 -9.32 -24.39 -11.35
CA THR A 223 -8.62 -23.29 -10.66
C THR A 223 -9.56 -22.10 -10.43
N GLY A 224 -10.84 -22.37 -10.15
CA GLY A 224 -11.91 -21.37 -10.12
C GLY A 224 -12.01 -20.57 -8.82
N GLU A 225 -11.05 -20.71 -7.91
CA GLU A 225 -10.95 -19.89 -6.71
C GLU A 225 -10.49 -18.48 -7.08
N TRP A 226 -11.18 -17.48 -6.56
CA TRP A 226 -10.84 -16.08 -6.80
C TRP A 226 -11.25 -15.18 -5.63
N VAL A 227 -10.58 -14.04 -5.58
CA VAL A 227 -10.84 -12.95 -4.64
C VAL A 227 -10.89 -11.66 -5.44
N GLU A 228 -11.90 -10.84 -5.18
CA GLU A 228 -11.99 -9.49 -5.72
C GLU A 228 -11.55 -8.46 -4.69
N VAL A 229 -10.81 -7.48 -5.18
CA VAL A 229 -10.34 -6.34 -4.42
C VAL A 229 -10.97 -5.08 -4.99
N TYR A 230 -11.60 -4.29 -4.13
CA TYR A 230 -12.22 -3.00 -4.42
C TYR A 230 -11.34 -1.88 -3.89
N ASN A 231 -11.17 -0.81 -4.67
CA ASN A 231 -10.51 0.40 -4.18
C ASN A 231 -11.56 1.40 -3.64
N ALA A 232 -11.65 1.49 -2.31
CA ALA A 232 -12.51 2.44 -1.60
C ALA A 232 -11.89 3.85 -1.44
N GLY A 233 -10.66 4.03 -1.93
CA GLY A 233 -9.94 5.29 -1.91
C GLY A 233 -10.36 6.27 -3.01
N THR A 234 -9.73 7.45 -2.98
CA THR A 234 -9.85 8.50 -3.98
C THR A 234 -8.70 8.50 -4.99
N ARG A 235 -7.67 7.66 -4.77
CA ARG A 235 -6.50 7.55 -5.65
C ARG A 235 -6.35 6.18 -6.30
N PRO A 236 -5.77 6.10 -7.52
CA PRO A 236 -5.37 4.81 -8.07
C PRO A 236 -4.30 4.16 -7.19
N VAL A 237 -4.40 2.85 -7.03
CA VAL A 237 -3.41 2.03 -6.32
C VAL A 237 -2.87 0.99 -7.27
N ASP A 238 -1.55 0.99 -7.50
CA ASP A 238 -0.88 -0.13 -8.15
C ASP A 238 -0.59 -1.19 -7.08
N MET A 239 -1.18 -2.37 -7.24
CA MET A 239 -0.99 -3.49 -6.33
C MET A 239 0.36 -4.21 -6.56
N GLN A 240 1.17 -3.81 -7.55
CA GLN A 240 2.52 -4.33 -7.71
C GLN A 240 3.32 -4.16 -6.40
N ASN A 241 4.08 -5.19 -6.06
CA ASN A 241 4.84 -5.34 -4.81
C ASN A 241 3.99 -5.51 -3.54
N LEU A 242 2.66 -5.54 -3.64
CA LEU A 242 1.83 -6.07 -2.56
C LEU A 242 1.93 -7.58 -2.50
N VAL A 243 1.69 -8.11 -1.30
CA VAL A 243 1.69 -9.53 -1.00
C VAL A 243 0.26 -9.96 -0.75
N VAL A 244 -0.13 -11.07 -1.38
CA VAL A 244 -1.34 -11.80 -1.03
C VAL A 244 -0.99 -13.12 -0.37
N ALA A 245 -1.71 -13.47 0.68
CA ALA A 245 -1.42 -14.67 1.47
C ALA A 245 -2.70 -15.33 1.97
N ASP A 246 -2.65 -16.66 2.06
CA ASP A 246 -3.55 -17.40 2.94
C ASP A 246 -3.03 -17.24 4.37
N SER A 247 -3.84 -16.63 5.24
CA SER A 247 -3.45 -16.32 6.62
C SER A 247 -4.28 -17.12 7.64
N ALA A 248 -4.38 -18.44 7.48
CA ALA A 248 -4.91 -19.25 8.56
C ALA A 248 -3.99 -19.20 9.81
N ALA A 249 -4.60 -19.37 10.98
CA ALA A 249 -4.06 -19.01 12.30
C ALA A 249 -2.77 -19.73 12.78
N SER A 250 -2.10 -20.55 11.96
CA SER A 250 -0.89 -21.28 12.34
C SER A 250 0.16 -21.37 11.21
N GLY A 251 1.33 -20.75 11.43
CA GLY A 251 2.58 -20.97 10.67
C GLY A 251 2.96 -19.94 9.60
N ARG A 252 4.25 -19.91 9.20
CA ARG A 252 4.78 -19.17 8.03
C ARG A 252 4.14 -19.76 6.76
N ARG A 253 3.07 -19.13 6.26
CA ARG A 253 2.33 -19.61 5.09
C ARG A 253 2.91 -19.07 3.78
N ALA A 254 2.62 -19.82 2.72
CA ALA A 254 2.92 -19.42 1.35
C ALA A 254 2.27 -18.06 1.07
N TYR A 255 3.05 -17.18 0.47
CA TYR A 255 2.60 -15.88 0.01
C TYR A 255 2.92 -15.75 -1.47
N HIS A 256 2.23 -14.83 -2.13
CA HIS A 256 2.49 -14.48 -3.51
C HIS A 256 2.73 -12.97 -3.58
N LEU A 257 3.88 -12.58 -4.12
CA LEU A 257 4.20 -11.19 -4.44
C LEU A 257 3.57 -10.85 -5.79
N ILE A 258 2.73 -9.82 -5.84
CA ILE A 258 2.23 -9.27 -7.10
C ILE A 258 3.41 -8.65 -7.83
N SER A 259 3.89 -9.31 -8.88
CA SER A 259 5.18 -9.01 -9.50
C SER A 259 5.09 -8.11 -10.73
N SER A 260 3.88 -7.91 -11.27
CA SER A 260 3.61 -7.02 -12.39
C SER A 260 2.63 -5.91 -11.99
N PRO A 261 2.62 -4.78 -12.71
CA PRO A 261 1.63 -3.71 -12.51
C PRO A 261 0.20 -4.25 -12.51
N LEU A 262 -0.58 -3.82 -11.51
CA LEU A 262 -2.00 -4.12 -11.37
C LEU A 262 -2.68 -2.89 -10.76
N GLU A 263 -3.05 -1.95 -11.62
CA GLU A 263 -3.68 -0.71 -11.22
C GLU A 263 -5.17 -0.91 -10.89
N VAL A 264 -5.58 -0.43 -9.72
CA VAL A 264 -6.98 -0.36 -9.29
C VAL A 264 -7.37 1.11 -9.17
N LEU A 265 -8.16 1.59 -10.13
CA LEU A 265 -8.68 2.96 -10.10
C LEU A 265 -9.65 3.17 -8.92
N PRO A 266 -9.87 4.42 -8.47
CA PRO A 266 -10.88 4.73 -7.45
C PRO A 266 -12.25 4.16 -7.84
N GLY A 267 -12.89 3.43 -6.92
CA GLY A 267 -14.19 2.81 -7.14
C GLY A 267 -14.17 1.61 -8.11
N ALA A 268 -13.01 1.16 -8.56
CA ALA A 268 -12.88 0.00 -9.44
C ALA A 268 -12.57 -1.29 -8.67
N TYR A 269 -12.68 -2.40 -9.38
CA TYR A 269 -12.48 -3.75 -8.89
C TYR A 269 -11.40 -4.45 -9.71
N VAL A 270 -10.59 -5.28 -9.06
CA VAL A 270 -9.71 -6.25 -9.74
C VAL A 270 -9.91 -7.64 -9.15
N VAL A 271 -9.81 -8.65 -10.00
CA VAL A 271 -10.02 -10.05 -9.63
C VAL A 271 -8.70 -10.80 -9.64
N LEU A 272 -8.34 -11.36 -8.48
CA LEU A 272 -7.18 -12.20 -8.27
C LEU A 272 -7.62 -13.67 -8.27
N GLY A 273 -6.97 -14.53 -9.05
CA GLY A 273 -7.35 -15.96 -9.13
C GLY A 273 -6.17 -16.89 -9.34
N LYS A 274 -6.39 -18.21 -9.34
CA LYS A 274 -5.32 -19.20 -9.58
C LYS A 274 -4.91 -19.32 -11.05
N SER A 275 -5.77 -18.91 -11.97
CA SER A 275 -5.51 -18.95 -13.41
C SER A 275 -6.33 -17.88 -14.13
N ALA A 276 -5.71 -17.22 -15.10
CA ALA A 276 -6.39 -16.33 -16.03
C ALA A 276 -6.96 -17.07 -17.26
N ASN A 277 -6.70 -18.38 -17.40
CA ASN A 277 -7.28 -19.18 -18.47
C ASN A 277 -8.78 -19.42 -18.18
N THR A 278 -9.63 -18.74 -18.95
CA THR A 278 -11.10 -18.79 -18.81
C THR A 278 -11.69 -20.19 -18.99
N THR A 279 -10.97 -21.09 -19.66
CA THR A 279 -11.41 -22.48 -19.81
C THR A 279 -11.21 -23.27 -18.52
N SER A 280 -10.11 -23.03 -17.78
CA SER A 280 -9.78 -23.77 -16.56
C SER A 280 -10.30 -23.13 -15.28
N ASN A 281 -10.52 -21.81 -15.27
CA ASN A 281 -11.01 -21.08 -14.09
C ASN A 281 -12.55 -20.94 -14.06
N GLY A 282 -13.26 -21.53 -15.01
CA GLY A 282 -14.72 -21.43 -15.09
C GLY A 282 -15.24 -20.10 -15.64
N GLY A 283 -14.47 -19.39 -16.46
CA GLY A 283 -14.93 -18.16 -17.12
C GLY A 283 -14.82 -16.90 -16.26
N VAL A 284 -14.13 -16.96 -15.13
CA VAL A 284 -13.90 -15.81 -14.24
C VAL A 284 -12.96 -14.82 -14.94
N PRO A 285 -13.28 -13.52 -14.97
CA PRO A 285 -12.47 -12.50 -15.64
C PRO A 285 -11.28 -12.05 -14.77
N VAL A 286 -10.40 -12.99 -14.40
CA VAL A 286 -9.22 -12.77 -13.56
C VAL A 286 -8.26 -11.76 -14.21
N ASP A 287 -7.92 -10.71 -13.46
CA ASP A 287 -6.94 -9.69 -13.85
C ASP A 287 -5.51 -10.12 -13.55
N TYR A 288 -5.33 -10.87 -12.44
CA TYR A 288 -4.01 -11.30 -12.01
C TYR A 288 -4.04 -12.72 -11.44
N ALA A 289 -3.17 -13.58 -11.97
CA ALA A 289 -3.04 -14.96 -11.54
C ALA A 289 -1.97 -15.11 -10.44
N TYR A 290 -2.36 -15.57 -9.26
CA TYR A 290 -1.45 -15.88 -8.14
C TYR A 290 -1.08 -17.37 -8.11
N THR A 291 -0.05 -17.71 -7.33
CA THR A 291 0.47 -19.09 -7.18
C THR A 291 0.25 -19.71 -5.81
N LEU A 292 -0.61 -19.12 -4.97
CA LEU A 292 -1.07 -19.72 -3.71
C LEU A 292 -1.71 -21.10 -3.97
N THR A 293 -1.47 -22.02 -3.05
CA THR A 293 -1.93 -23.42 -3.17
C THR A 293 -3.45 -23.57 -3.13
N GLY A 294 -4.15 -22.60 -2.56
CA GLY A 294 -5.62 -22.51 -2.49
C GLY A 294 -6.08 -21.97 -1.14
N PHE A 295 -7.34 -21.55 -1.05
CA PHE A 295 -7.93 -21.03 0.18
C PHE A 295 -8.76 -22.11 0.88
N PRO A 296 -8.56 -22.38 2.19
CA PRO A 296 -9.40 -23.34 2.89
C PRO A 296 -10.88 -22.94 2.87
N ASN A 297 -11.75 -23.87 2.46
CA ASN A 297 -13.21 -23.68 2.41
C ASN A 297 -13.88 -23.49 3.78
N SER A 298 -13.14 -23.75 4.86
CA SER A 298 -13.53 -23.52 6.25
C SER A 298 -12.36 -22.97 7.04
N LEU A 299 -12.62 -21.99 7.92
CA LEU A 299 -11.59 -21.30 8.70
C LEU A 299 -10.43 -20.70 7.88
N GLY A 300 -10.63 -20.53 6.56
CA GLY A 300 -9.66 -19.92 5.65
C GLY A 300 -9.67 -18.40 5.76
N ALA A 301 -8.51 -17.79 5.50
CA ALA A 301 -8.37 -16.34 5.53
C ALA A 301 -7.59 -15.84 4.32
N PHE A 302 -8.00 -14.72 3.76
CA PHE A 302 -7.26 -14.00 2.73
C PHE A 302 -6.72 -12.70 3.32
N LYS A 303 -5.44 -12.41 3.04
CA LYS A 303 -4.78 -11.19 3.48
C LYS A 303 -4.09 -10.53 2.29
N ILE A 304 -4.27 -9.22 2.20
CA ILE A 304 -3.48 -8.31 1.37
C ILE A 304 -2.54 -7.55 2.31
N ALA A 305 -1.27 -7.43 1.94
CA ALA A 305 -0.28 -6.74 2.74
C ALA A 305 0.70 -5.96 1.89
N ARG A 306 1.19 -4.86 2.46
CA ARG A 306 2.29 -4.07 1.93
C ARG A 306 3.59 -4.52 2.61
N VAL A 307 4.65 -4.76 1.84
CA VAL A 307 5.99 -4.91 2.41
C VAL A 307 6.47 -3.54 2.85
N TYR A 308 6.88 -3.41 4.11
CA TYR A 308 7.30 -2.14 4.70
C TYR A 308 8.58 -2.32 5.52
N GLY A 309 9.71 -1.89 4.95
CA GLY A 309 11.02 -2.17 5.54
C GLY A 309 11.25 -3.68 5.66
N SER A 310 11.46 -4.16 6.89
CA SER A 310 11.62 -5.58 7.19
C SER A 310 10.32 -6.28 7.64
N ASP A 311 9.18 -5.59 7.65
CA ASP A 311 7.90 -6.10 8.12
C ASP A 311 6.83 -6.09 7.00
N THR A 312 5.63 -6.61 7.31
CA THR A 312 4.45 -6.52 6.45
C THR A 312 3.31 -5.82 7.16
N LEU A 313 2.78 -4.77 6.55
CA LEU A 313 1.60 -4.07 7.03
C LEU A 313 0.38 -4.68 6.37
N THR A 314 -0.60 -5.11 7.17
CA THR A 314 -1.87 -5.62 6.64
C THR A 314 -2.64 -4.45 6.03
N VAL A 315 -2.96 -4.56 4.74
CA VAL A 315 -3.84 -3.60 4.06
C VAL A 315 -5.29 -4.00 4.32
N ASP A 316 -5.61 -5.26 4.08
CA ASP A 316 -6.90 -5.83 4.45
C ASP A 316 -6.78 -7.34 4.70
N ARG A 317 -7.69 -7.87 5.51
CA ARG A 317 -7.77 -9.28 5.82
C ARG A 317 -9.19 -9.67 6.17
N THR A 318 -9.66 -10.75 5.55
CA THR A 318 -10.93 -11.38 5.91
C THR A 318 -10.75 -12.88 6.16
N GLN A 319 -11.63 -13.47 6.98
CA GLN A 319 -11.60 -14.90 7.29
C GLN A 319 -12.98 -15.49 7.52
N TYR A 320 -13.13 -16.80 7.27
CA TYR A 320 -14.19 -17.58 7.89
C TYR A 320 -13.83 -17.83 9.36
N ALA A 321 -14.74 -17.55 10.29
CA ALA A 321 -14.52 -17.73 11.72
C ALA A 321 -15.11 -19.05 12.25
N SER A 322 -16.03 -19.66 11.50
CA SER A 322 -16.74 -20.87 11.86
C SER A 322 -16.72 -21.88 10.70
N ALA A 323 -16.43 -23.14 11.03
CA ALA A 323 -16.58 -24.23 10.07
C ALA A 323 -18.04 -24.50 9.67
N ALA A 324 -19.03 -23.93 10.38
CA ALA A 324 -20.46 -24.13 10.10
C ALA A 324 -21.00 -23.22 8.99
N THR A 325 -20.39 -22.05 8.79
CA THR A 325 -20.79 -21.07 7.75
C THR A 325 -20.01 -21.26 6.44
N SER A 326 -19.06 -22.21 6.43
CA SER A 326 -18.15 -22.59 5.34
C SER A 326 -18.68 -22.36 3.92
N ALA A 327 -17.76 -22.08 3.00
CA ALA A 327 -18.06 -21.72 1.62
C ALA A 327 -19.07 -22.67 0.96
N GLN A 328 -20.14 -22.09 0.41
CA GLN A 328 -21.15 -22.83 -0.34
C GLN A 328 -20.63 -23.15 -1.74
N ASP A 329 -21.01 -24.32 -2.26
CA ASP A 329 -20.58 -24.79 -3.57
C ASP A 329 -21.02 -23.81 -4.68
N GLY A 330 -20.03 -23.22 -5.34
CA GLY A 330 -20.19 -22.27 -6.44
C GLY A 330 -20.85 -20.95 -6.09
N ILE A 331 -20.93 -20.56 -4.82
CA ILE A 331 -21.50 -19.26 -4.42
C ILE A 331 -20.44 -18.46 -3.69
N SER A 332 -20.13 -17.28 -4.22
CA SER A 332 -19.22 -16.36 -3.56
C SER A 332 -19.82 -15.75 -2.29
N ARG A 333 -18.93 -15.37 -1.37
CA ARG A 333 -19.23 -14.45 -0.27
C ARG A 333 -18.97 -13.04 -0.74
N GLU A 334 -19.97 -12.19 -0.62
CA GLU A 334 -19.96 -10.80 -1.04
C GLU A 334 -20.02 -9.90 0.20
N LEU A 335 -19.19 -8.86 0.22
CA LEU A 335 -19.24 -7.80 1.20
C LEU A 335 -20.44 -6.88 0.92
N LYS A 336 -21.25 -6.58 1.94
CA LYS A 336 -22.45 -5.76 1.77
C LYS A 336 -22.11 -4.27 1.75
N ASN A 337 -21.29 -3.82 2.69
CA ASN A 337 -20.85 -2.44 2.76
C ASN A 337 -19.32 -2.36 2.94
N PRO A 338 -18.57 -1.89 1.91
CA PRO A 338 -17.13 -1.73 1.98
C PRO A 338 -16.62 -0.72 3.03
N ALA A 339 -17.50 0.13 3.58
CA ALA A 339 -17.14 1.10 4.61
C ALA A 339 -17.24 0.54 6.05
N LEU A 340 -17.75 -0.69 6.22
CA LEU A 340 -17.90 -1.35 7.51
C LEU A 340 -16.87 -2.49 7.66
N ASP A 341 -16.68 -2.95 8.92
CA ASP A 341 -15.78 -4.07 9.22
C ASP A 341 -16.09 -5.29 8.34
N ASN A 342 -15.06 -5.78 7.65
CA ASN A 342 -15.12 -6.92 6.75
C ASN A 342 -14.23 -8.08 7.24
N SER A 343 -13.67 -8.01 8.45
CA SER A 343 -12.69 -8.98 8.95
C SER A 343 -13.23 -10.40 9.14
N ASN A 344 -14.54 -10.55 9.33
CA ASN A 344 -15.22 -11.82 9.54
C ASN A 344 -16.27 -12.09 8.45
N MET A 345 -15.97 -13.02 7.53
CA MET A 345 -16.89 -13.44 6.47
C MET A 345 -18.17 -14.09 6.98
N ASP A 346 -18.25 -14.49 8.25
CA ASP A 346 -19.49 -15.02 8.86
C ASP A 346 -20.37 -13.92 9.46
N GLY A 347 -19.87 -12.69 9.51
CA GLY A 347 -20.51 -11.54 10.11
C GLY A 347 -21.71 -11.02 9.30
N SER A 348 -22.45 -10.09 9.91
CA SER A 348 -23.64 -9.47 9.32
C SER A 348 -23.35 -8.65 8.06
N ASN A 349 -22.12 -8.12 7.92
CA ASN A 349 -21.67 -7.35 6.76
C ASN A 349 -21.31 -8.23 5.55
N TRP A 350 -21.43 -9.56 5.64
CA TRP A 350 -21.20 -10.46 4.52
C TRP A 350 -22.48 -11.21 4.13
N GLY A 351 -22.68 -11.42 2.83
CA GLY A 351 -23.79 -12.15 2.25
C GLY A 351 -23.29 -13.23 1.28
N ASN A 352 -24.14 -14.20 0.97
CA ASN A 352 -23.92 -15.01 -0.22
C ASN A 352 -24.38 -14.22 -1.45
N ALA A 353 -23.71 -14.40 -2.57
CA ALA A 353 -24.20 -13.88 -3.84
C ALA A 353 -25.65 -14.30 -4.08
N SER A 354 -26.49 -13.30 -4.40
CA SER A 354 -27.92 -13.45 -4.64
C SER A 354 -28.25 -13.52 -6.14
N VAL A 355 -27.26 -13.25 -7.01
CA VAL A 355 -27.41 -13.42 -8.46
C VAL A 355 -27.77 -14.87 -8.82
N THR A 356 -28.69 -15.01 -9.77
CA THR A 356 -29.08 -16.31 -10.32
C THR A 356 -28.35 -16.64 -11.62
N SER A 357 -27.70 -15.64 -12.25
CA SER A 357 -26.84 -15.86 -13.40
C SER A 357 -25.61 -16.66 -12.99
N VAL A 358 -25.34 -17.71 -13.75
CA VAL A 358 -24.22 -18.62 -13.52
C VAL A 358 -23.15 -18.37 -14.58
N TYR A 359 -21.88 -18.31 -14.18
CA TYR A 359 -20.74 -18.37 -15.08
C TYR A 359 -20.03 -19.73 -15.02
N GLY A 360 -19.47 -20.13 -16.16
CA GLY A 360 -18.80 -21.41 -16.33
C GLY A 360 -19.59 -22.61 -15.79
N PRO A 361 -18.97 -23.52 -15.03
CA PRO A 361 -19.59 -24.78 -14.61
C PRO A 361 -20.56 -24.63 -13.43
N GLY A 362 -20.96 -23.43 -12.99
CA GLY A 362 -21.84 -23.32 -11.81
C GLY A 362 -21.58 -22.15 -10.87
N GLY A 363 -20.61 -21.30 -11.17
CA GLY A 363 -20.23 -20.17 -10.30
C GLY A 363 -21.26 -19.05 -10.29
N ARG A 364 -21.58 -18.54 -9.11
CA ARG A 364 -22.45 -17.38 -8.86
C ARG A 364 -21.68 -16.36 -8.04
N GLY A 365 -21.70 -15.12 -8.51
CA GLY A 365 -20.99 -13.99 -7.96
C GLY A 365 -21.01 -12.81 -8.93
N THR A 366 -20.40 -11.71 -8.54
CA THR A 366 -20.41 -10.43 -9.26
C THR A 366 -19.02 -9.91 -9.61
N PRO A 367 -18.11 -10.74 -10.17
CA PRO A 367 -16.76 -10.30 -10.46
C PRO A 367 -16.77 -9.08 -11.40
N LYS A 368 -16.02 -8.04 -11.01
CA LYS A 368 -15.90 -6.72 -11.64
C LYS A 368 -17.17 -5.88 -11.60
N ALA A 369 -18.09 -6.16 -10.69
CA ALA A 369 -19.33 -5.43 -10.57
C ALA A 369 -19.68 -5.20 -9.09
N GLN A 370 -20.65 -4.32 -8.85
CA GLN A 370 -21.17 -4.13 -7.50
C GLN A 370 -21.82 -5.41 -6.99
N ASN A 371 -21.49 -5.78 -5.74
CA ASN A 371 -22.02 -6.94 -5.07
C ASN A 371 -23.56 -6.97 -5.07
N SER A 372 -24.12 -8.13 -5.35
CA SER A 372 -25.58 -8.31 -5.39
C SER A 372 -26.25 -8.19 -4.02
N SER A 373 -25.48 -8.43 -2.95
CA SER A 373 -25.87 -8.25 -1.56
C SER A 373 -25.55 -6.85 -1.01
N PHE A 374 -25.08 -5.93 -1.86
CA PHE A 374 -24.67 -4.59 -1.43
C PHE A 374 -25.80 -3.87 -0.67
N THR A 375 -25.41 -3.27 0.46
CA THR A 375 -26.25 -2.36 1.25
C THR A 375 -25.44 -1.11 1.57
N PRO A 376 -25.93 0.09 1.19
CA PRO A 376 -25.20 1.34 1.36
C PRO A 376 -24.93 1.72 2.82
#